data_AF-A0A6M6E506-F1
#
_entry.id   AF-A0A6M6E506-F1
#
_cell.length_a   1.000
_cell.length_b   1.000
_cell.length_c   1.000
_cell.angle_alpha   90.00
_cell.angle_beta   90.00
_cell.angle_gamma   90.00
#
_symmetry.space_group_name_H-M   'P 1'
#
loop_
_entity.id
_entity.type
_entity.pdbx_description
1 polymer ?
#
loop_
_entity_poly.entity_id
_entity_poly.type
_entity_poly.pdbx_seq_one_letter_code
_entity_poly.pdbx_strand_id
1 'polypeptide(L)'
;MKNIVKNLDLSVKNKDTKVPMRSTDGSAGFDVFSNRKLILPSKTVVSIKLPFNFIGELEEGLEIRLFARSSFGIKKKFRLVHKYNKNIDYLTLNVKDKNHVINVINDGEKDLIINSGEHFAQFIFCEKNPQPEEMKLLPVPTDEMEKHKILKSSIEETKPYFFEYTLEEDLVFAPGEQKVYATGYRSLINENTWTAVKIHNDVKGKLILANQTGVIDRDYAFTGNYGHCFVALVNLTNKELKISKGTKLMTWSTEKYYVFENEVKSNKKRLGGIGSTN
;
A
#
# COMPACT_ATOMS: atom_id res chain seq x y z
N MET A 1 -16.27 14.22 11.73
CA MET A 1 -17.31 13.56 10.89
C MET A 1 -16.61 12.59 9.96
N LYS A 2 -17.18 11.41 9.73
CA LYS A 2 -16.63 10.46 8.74
C LYS A 2 -16.92 10.95 7.33
N ASN A 3 -15.98 10.73 6.42
CA ASN A 3 -16.22 10.89 5.00
C ASN A 3 -16.96 9.64 4.49
N ILE A 4 -18.22 9.78 4.06
CA ILE A 4 -19.10 8.66 3.72
C ILE A 4 -19.34 8.65 2.21
N VAL A 5 -19.21 7.47 1.59
CA VAL A 5 -19.72 7.22 0.25
C VAL A 5 -21.20 6.88 0.36
N LYS A 6 -22.05 7.67 -0.31
CA LYS A 6 -23.50 7.45 -0.38
C LYS A 6 -23.85 6.57 -1.57
N ASN A 7 -24.96 5.84 -1.48
CA ASN A 7 -25.55 5.06 -2.59
C ASN A 7 -24.60 4.04 -3.21
N LEU A 8 -23.64 3.51 -2.43
CA LEU A 8 -22.72 2.49 -2.87
C LEU A 8 -22.62 1.42 -1.79
N ASP A 9 -22.75 0.17 -2.20
CA ASP A 9 -22.64 -1.01 -1.34
C ASP A 9 -21.75 -2.08 -1.99
N LEU A 10 -21.38 -3.08 -1.20
CA LEU A 10 -20.69 -4.29 -1.66
C LEU A 10 -21.65 -5.47 -1.71
N SER A 11 -21.48 -6.29 -2.74
CA SER A 11 -22.07 -7.62 -2.82
C SER A 11 -20.99 -8.65 -3.08
N VAL A 12 -21.03 -9.73 -2.33
CA VAL A 12 -20.20 -10.92 -2.55
C VAL A 12 -20.99 -11.98 -3.31
N LYS A 13 -20.30 -12.74 -4.16
CA LYS A 13 -20.97 -13.70 -5.05
C LYS A 13 -21.52 -14.93 -4.32
N ASN A 14 -20.87 -15.36 -3.24
CA ASN A 14 -21.21 -16.56 -2.48
C ASN A 14 -21.33 -16.26 -0.98
N LYS A 15 -22.21 -16.97 -0.27
CA LYS A 15 -22.45 -16.78 1.19
C LYS A 15 -21.20 -16.95 2.06
N ASP A 16 -20.30 -17.86 1.68
CA ASP A 16 -19.08 -18.14 2.45
C ASP A 16 -17.91 -17.19 2.13
N THR A 17 -18.10 -16.26 1.20
CA THR A 17 -17.07 -15.27 0.84
C THR A 17 -17.04 -14.17 1.89
N LYS A 18 -15.87 -13.95 2.50
CA LYS A 18 -15.65 -12.78 3.34
C LYS A 18 -15.80 -11.50 2.51
N VAL A 19 -16.71 -10.64 2.94
CA VAL A 19 -16.90 -9.30 2.38
C VAL A 19 -15.65 -8.46 2.68
N PRO A 20 -15.18 -7.64 1.74
CA PRO A 20 -14.12 -6.69 2.03
C PRO A 20 -14.45 -5.82 3.25
N MET A 21 -13.50 -5.70 4.16
CA MET A 21 -13.68 -4.98 5.43
C MET A 21 -12.37 -4.34 5.85
N ARG A 22 -12.44 -3.27 6.63
CA ARG A 22 -11.24 -2.65 7.20
C ARG A 22 -10.68 -3.52 8.32
N SER A 23 -9.35 -3.66 8.36
CA SER A 23 -8.65 -4.47 9.37
C SER A 23 -8.92 -3.95 10.80
N THR A 24 -8.88 -2.64 10.97
CA THR A 24 -9.04 -1.92 12.24
C THR A 24 -9.88 -0.66 12.05
N ASP A 25 -10.35 -0.07 13.14
CA ASP A 25 -11.12 1.18 13.09
C ASP A 25 -10.36 2.37 12.49
N GLY A 26 -9.03 2.36 12.54
CA GLY A 26 -8.17 3.40 11.97
C GLY A 26 -7.63 3.11 10.56
N SER A 27 -7.95 1.96 9.96
CA SER A 27 -7.50 1.63 8.60
C SER A 27 -8.21 2.47 7.55
N ALA A 28 -7.55 2.79 6.44
CA ALA A 28 -8.24 3.36 5.27
C ALA A 28 -8.72 2.27 4.30
N GLY A 29 -7.93 1.20 4.17
CA GLY A 29 -8.17 0.12 3.21
C GLY A 29 -9.19 -0.92 3.66
N PHE A 30 -10.05 -1.30 2.73
CA PHE A 30 -10.88 -2.50 2.81
C PHE A 30 -10.10 -3.70 2.26
N ASP A 31 -9.76 -4.65 3.13
CA ASP A 31 -9.01 -5.84 2.77
C ASP A 31 -9.82 -6.74 1.83
N VAL A 32 -9.19 -7.20 0.75
CA VAL A 32 -9.76 -8.13 -0.23
C VAL A 32 -9.29 -9.53 0.06
N PHE A 33 -10.25 -10.41 0.39
CA PHE A 33 -10.00 -11.81 0.74
C PHE A 33 -10.09 -12.72 -0.48
N SER A 34 -9.21 -13.71 -0.57
CA SER A 34 -9.40 -14.80 -1.51
C SER A 34 -10.57 -15.67 -1.08
N ASN A 35 -11.46 -16.05 -2.00
CA ASN A 35 -12.58 -16.95 -1.73
C ASN A 35 -12.27 -18.43 -2.08
N ARG A 36 -11.05 -18.69 -2.57
CA ARG A 36 -10.57 -20.02 -2.96
C ARG A 36 -9.04 -20.07 -2.88
N LYS A 37 -8.47 -21.26 -2.98
CA LYS A 37 -7.03 -21.41 -3.19
C LYS A 37 -6.66 -20.89 -4.59
N LEU A 38 -5.67 -20.02 -4.66
CA LEU A 38 -5.07 -19.54 -5.91
C LEU A 38 -3.59 -19.97 -5.94
N ILE A 39 -3.12 -20.36 -7.12
CA ILE A 39 -1.72 -20.68 -7.39
C ILE A 39 -1.24 -19.68 -8.43
N LEU A 40 -0.23 -18.91 -8.08
CA LEU A 40 0.41 -17.93 -8.95
C LEU A 40 1.79 -18.48 -9.32
N PRO A 41 1.95 -19.01 -10.54
CA PRO A 41 3.23 -19.55 -10.97
C PRO A 41 4.34 -18.50 -10.90
N SER A 42 5.55 -18.96 -10.59
CA SER A 42 6.76 -18.14 -10.58
C SER A 42 6.89 -17.30 -11.86
N LYS A 43 7.24 -16.01 -11.70
CA LYS A 43 7.47 -15.01 -12.78
C LYS A 43 6.34 -14.85 -13.80
N THR A 44 5.12 -15.30 -13.46
CA THR A 44 4.01 -15.36 -14.41
C THR A 44 2.91 -14.36 -14.04
N VAL A 45 2.37 -13.70 -15.06
CA VAL A 45 1.18 -12.86 -14.90
C VAL A 45 -0.06 -13.75 -14.87
N VAL A 46 -0.87 -13.61 -13.83
CA VAL A 46 -2.13 -14.33 -13.63
C VAL A 46 -3.28 -13.33 -13.48
N SER A 47 -4.41 -13.62 -14.11
CA SER A 47 -5.64 -12.86 -13.92
C SER A 47 -6.46 -13.44 -12.76
N ILE A 48 -6.80 -12.61 -11.78
CA ILE A 48 -7.64 -12.98 -10.63
C ILE A 48 -8.96 -12.23 -10.74
N LYS A 49 -10.06 -12.98 -10.74
CA LYS A 49 -11.41 -12.43 -10.60
C LYS A 49 -11.68 -12.14 -9.12
N LEU A 50 -12.00 -10.89 -8.78
CA LEU A 50 -12.34 -10.52 -7.42
C LEU A 50 -13.70 -11.11 -7.01
N PRO A 51 -13.88 -11.52 -5.74
CA PRO A 51 -15.07 -12.25 -5.32
C PRO A 51 -16.23 -11.34 -4.86
N PHE A 52 -16.14 -10.05 -5.15
CA PHE A 52 -17.13 -9.03 -4.83
C PHE A 52 -17.38 -8.12 -6.03
N ASN A 53 -18.50 -7.40 -5.97
CA ASN A 53 -18.85 -6.31 -6.89
C ASN A 53 -19.40 -5.14 -6.08
N PHE A 54 -19.32 -3.94 -6.66
CA PHE A 54 -20.04 -2.78 -6.14
C PHE A 54 -21.49 -2.76 -6.64
N ILE A 55 -22.42 -2.31 -5.81
CA ILE A 55 -23.83 -2.05 -6.15
C ILE A 55 -24.10 -0.58 -5.91
N GLY A 56 -24.67 0.11 -6.91
CA GLY A 56 -24.92 1.55 -6.85
C GLY A 56 -23.90 2.37 -7.63
N GLU A 57 -23.74 3.63 -7.23
CA GLU A 57 -22.97 4.64 -7.96
C GLU A 57 -21.90 5.27 -7.07
N LEU A 58 -20.76 5.63 -7.66
CA LEU A 58 -19.71 6.35 -6.96
C LEU A 58 -19.86 7.84 -7.27
N GLU A 59 -19.84 8.66 -6.21
CA GLU A 59 -19.91 10.12 -6.31
C GLU A 59 -18.85 10.68 -7.27
N GLU A 60 -19.22 11.73 -8.01
CA GLU A 60 -18.29 12.44 -8.87
C GLU A 60 -17.13 13.02 -8.04
N GLY A 61 -15.91 12.97 -8.59
CA GLY A 61 -14.70 13.38 -7.88
C GLY A 61 -14.06 12.27 -7.03
N LEU A 62 -14.75 11.15 -6.76
CA LEU A 62 -14.17 10.00 -6.07
C LEU A 62 -13.67 8.92 -7.05
N GLU A 63 -12.72 8.11 -6.60
CA GLU A 63 -12.30 6.87 -7.25
C GLU A 63 -11.99 5.78 -6.22
N ILE A 64 -11.89 4.54 -6.72
CA ILE A 64 -11.58 3.35 -5.91
C ILE A 64 -10.21 2.86 -6.33
N ARG A 65 -9.20 3.02 -5.46
CA ARG A 65 -7.83 2.58 -5.73
C ARG A 65 -7.55 1.27 -5.02
N LEU A 66 -7.13 0.26 -5.77
CA LEU A 66 -6.73 -1.06 -5.30
C LEU A 66 -5.19 -1.14 -5.23
N PHE A 67 -4.71 -1.60 -4.08
CA PHE A 67 -3.31 -1.74 -3.73
C PHE A 67 -3.00 -3.19 -3.34
N ALA A 68 -1.77 -3.63 -3.59
CA ALA A 68 -1.25 -4.85 -2.97
C ALA A 68 -1.13 -4.64 -1.45
N ARG A 69 -1.43 -5.68 -0.67
CA ARG A 69 -1.16 -5.66 0.77
C ARG A 69 0.35 -5.63 1.01
N SER A 70 0.84 -4.81 1.94
CA SER A 70 2.28 -4.68 2.19
C SER A 70 2.95 -6.02 2.53
N SER A 71 2.29 -6.89 3.30
CA SER A 71 2.80 -8.23 3.59
C SER A 71 2.91 -9.12 2.34
N PHE A 72 1.99 -8.98 1.39
CA PHE A 72 2.01 -9.72 0.13
C PHE A 72 3.08 -9.17 -0.82
N GLY A 73 3.18 -7.86 -0.98
CA GLY A 73 4.24 -7.24 -1.80
C GLY A 73 5.63 -7.57 -1.27
N ILE A 74 5.86 -7.34 0.03
CA ILE A 74 7.19 -7.44 0.64
C ILE A 74 7.61 -8.88 0.90
N LYS A 75 6.75 -9.71 1.49
CA LYS A 75 7.12 -11.07 1.91
C LYS A 75 6.84 -12.12 0.83
N LYS A 76 5.81 -11.89 0.00
CA LYS A 76 5.35 -12.87 -1.00
C LYS A 76 5.67 -12.44 -2.45
N LYS A 77 6.34 -11.29 -2.66
CA LYS A 77 6.71 -10.77 -3.98
C LYS A 77 5.51 -10.68 -4.95
N PHE A 78 4.33 -10.39 -4.41
CA PHE A 78 3.09 -10.24 -5.15
C PHE A 78 2.92 -8.79 -5.61
N ARG A 79 2.68 -8.57 -6.89
CA ARG A 79 2.55 -7.22 -7.45
C ARG A 79 1.35 -7.12 -8.40
N LEU A 80 0.59 -6.03 -8.30
CA LEU A 80 -0.45 -5.69 -9.26
C LEU A 80 0.19 -5.18 -10.55
N VAL A 81 -0.32 -5.59 -11.70
CA VAL A 81 0.20 -5.13 -12.99
C VAL A 81 -0.94 -4.74 -13.91
N HIS A 82 -0.68 -3.78 -14.79
CA HIS A 82 -1.62 -3.47 -15.85
C HIS A 82 -1.32 -4.30 -17.11
N LYS A 83 -2.05 -4.03 -18.21
CA LYS A 83 -1.82 -4.68 -19.51
C LYS A 83 -0.32 -4.65 -19.85
N TYR A 84 0.17 -5.76 -20.43
CA TYR A 84 1.58 -5.93 -20.82
C TYR A 84 2.58 -5.87 -19.65
N ASN A 85 2.20 -6.35 -18.45
CA ASN A 85 3.07 -6.39 -17.27
C ASN A 85 3.59 -4.99 -16.83
N LYS A 86 2.89 -3.93 -17.19
CA LYS A 86 3.28 -2.56 -16.82
C LYS A 86 3.17 -2.37 -15.32
N ASN A 87 4.25 -1.88 -14.70
CA ASN A 87 4.22 -1.46 -13.30
C ASN A 87 3.30 -0.25 -13.10
N ILE A 88 2.59 -0.24 -12.00
CA ILE A 88 1.59 0.75 -11.63
C ILE A 88 1.75 1.11 -10.15
N ASP A 89 1.24 2.27 -9.76
CA ASP A 89 1.21 2.67 -8.35
C ASP A 89 -0.01 2.02 -7.64
N TYR A 90 -1.12 1.90 -8.36
CA TYR A 90 -2.38 1.24 -7.97
C TYR A 90 -3.23 0.90 -9.20
N LEU A 91 -4.29 0.11 -9.02
CA LEU A 91 -5.35 -0.10 -10.02
C LEU A 91 -6.61 0.67 -9.63
N THR A 92 -7.31 1.25 -10.60
CA THR A 92 -8.64 1.85 -10.34
C THR A 92 -9.74 0.82 -10.62
N LEU A 93 -10.67 0.62 -9.68
CA LEU A 93 -11.85 -0.23 -9.85
C LEU A 93 -13.05 0.59 -10.34
N ASN A 94 -13.78 0.07 -11.33
CA ASN A 94 -14.94 0.73 -11.92
C ASN A 94 -16.24 0.11 -11.41
N VAL A 95 -17.05 0.84 -10.64
CA VAL A 95 -18.32 0.34 -10.05
C VAL A 95 -19.33 -0.24 -11.06
N LYS A 96 -19.23 0.13 -12.34
CA LYS A 96 -20.06 -0.40 -13.43
C LYS A 96 -19.65 -1.82 -13.85
N ASP A 97 -18.39 -2.19 -13.64
CA ASP A 97 -17.88 -3.54 -13.92
C ASP A 97 -18.33 -4.52 -12.82
N LYS A 98 -19.17 -5.49 -13.20
CA LYS A 98 -19.67 -6.55 -12.29
C LYS A 98 -18.79 -7.80 -12.29
N ASN A 99 -17.63 -7.74 -12.93
CA ASN A 99 -16.68 -8.84 -13.03
C ASN A 99 -15.25 -8.31 -12.98
N HIS A 100 -14.89 -7.62 -11.89
CA HIS A 100 -13.52 -7.14 -11.68
C HIS A 100 -12.50 -8.26 -11.86
N VAL A 101 -11.65 -8.11 -12.87
CA VAL A 101 -10.48 -8.96 -13.10
C VAL A 101 -9.24 -8.09 -12.98
N ILE A 102 -8.35 -8.49 -12.07
CA ILE A 102 -7.05 -7.86 -11.87
C ILE A 102 -5.95 -8.75 -12.44
N ASN A 103 -4.87 -8.15 -12.91
CA ASN A 103 -3.67 -8.90 -13.28
C ASN A 103 -2.63 -8.73 -12.18
N VAL A 104 -2.00 -9.83 -11.83
CA VAL A 104 -0.98 -9.90 -10.78
C VAL A 104 0.21 -10.68 -11.29
N ILE A 105 1.38 -10.39 -10.79
CA ILE A 105 2.60 -11.17 -11.03
C ILE A 105 3.19 -11.63 -9.70
N ASN A 106 3.67 -12.86 -9.69
CA ASN A 106 4.53 -13.39 -8.64
C ASN A 106 5.99 -13.18 -9.08
N ASP A 107 6.67 -12.17 -8.53
CA ASP A 107 8.08 -11.91 -8.82
C ASP A 107 9.01 -12.84 -8.02
N GLY A 108 8.48 -13.80 -7.27
CA GLY A 108 9.24 -14.86 -6.59
C GLY A 108 9.75 -15.94 -7.54
N GLU A 109 10.70 -16.73 -7.05
CA GLU A 109 11.29 -17.87 -7.80
C GLU A 109 10.46 -19.15 -7.70
N LYS A 110 9.52 -19.20 -6.74
CA LYS A 110 8.65 -20.34 -6.48
C LYS A 110 7.20 -19.93 -6.64
N ASP A 111 6.34 -20.89 -6.94
CA ASP A 111 4.90 -20.68 -6.99
C ASP A 111 4.38 -20.11 -5.66
N LEU A 112 3.57 -19.08 -5.78
CA LEU A 112 2.92 -18.45 -4.64
C LEU A 112 1.52 -19.03 -4.47
N ILE A 113 1.25 -19.58 -3.30
CA ILE A 113 -0.08 -20.05 -2.91
C ILE A 113 -0.77 -18.96 -2.08
N ILE A 114 -1.99 -18.60 -2.48
CA ILE A 114 -2.89 -17.75 -1.70
C ILE A 114 -4.07 -18.63 -1.27
N ASN A 115 -4.17 -18.90 0.02
CA ASN A 115 -5.22 -19.75 0.57
C ASN A 115 -6.56 -19.00 0.68
N SER A 116 -7.66 -19.76 0.70
CA SER A 116 -8.98 -19.18 0.95
C SER A 116 -8.99 -18.45 2.29
N GLY A 117 -9.57 -17.25 2.32
CA GLY A 117 -9.63 -16.38 3.50
C GLY A 117 -8.39 -15.52 3.76
N GLU A 118 -7.29 -15.67 3.00
CA GLU A 118 -6.16 -14.73 3.07
C GLU A 118 -6.51 -13.41 2.37
N HIS A 119 -6.12 -12.29 2.98
CA HIS A 119 -6.27 -10.96 2.37
C HIS A 119 -5.02 -10.56 1.60
N PHE A 120 -5.10 -10.41 0.28
CA PHE A 120 -3.94 -10.22 -0.60
C PHE A 120 -3.83 -8.81 -1.19
N ALA A 121 -4.95 -8.09 -1.25
CA ALA A 121 -5.05 -6.72 -1.73
C ALA A 121 -5.95 -5.91 -0.78
N GLN A 122 -5.99 -4.61 -0.97
CA GLN A 122 -6.91 -3.71 -0.27
C GLN A 122 -7.33 -2.59 -1.21
N PHE A 123 -8.55 -2.08 -1.09
CA PHE A 123 -8.95 -0.87 -1.81
C PHE A 123 -9.32 0.27 -0.87
N ILE A 124 -9.13 1.50 -1.34
CA ILE A 124 -9.45 2.73 -0.63
C ILE A 124 -10.32 3.59 -1.54
N PHE A 125 -11.36 4.21 -0.97
CA PHE A 125 -12.10 5.29 -1.62
C PHE A 125 -11.37 6.61 -1.39
N CYS A 126 -10.94 7.26 -2.45
CA CYS A 126 -10.19 8.51 -2.39
C CYS A 126 -10.76 9.53 -3.38
N GLU A 127 -10.39 10.80 -3.20
CA GLU A 127 -10.59 11.82 -4.22
C GLU A 127 -9.67 11.55 -5.43
N LYS A 128 -10.17 11.79 -6.66
CA LYS A 128 -9.37 11.67 -7.90
C LYS A 128 -8.18 12.63 -7.91
N ASN A 129 -8.37 13.84 -7.38
CA ASN A 129 -7.36 14.89 -7.32
C ASN A 129 -7.20 15.33 -5.85
N PRO A 130 -6.61 14.49 -5.00
CA PRO A 130 -6.55 14.74 -3.57
C PRO A 130 -5.64 15.93 -3.28
N GLN A 131 -6.03 16.75 -2.31
CA GLN A 131 -5.13 17.73 -1.70
C GLN A 131 -4.52 17.13 -0.42
N PRO A 132 -3.22 17.31 -0.18
CA PRO A 132 -2.62 16.89 1.08
C PRO A 132 -3.32 17.51 2.29
N GLU A 133 -3.60 16.68 3.27
CA GLU A 133 -4.19 17.03 4.56
C GLU A 133 -3.11 17.15 5.64
N GLU A 134 -3.41 17.80 6.76
CA GLU A 134 -2.42 17.98 7.82
C GLU A 134 -1.77 16.66 8.26
N MET A 135 -0.43 16.65 8.28
CA MET A 135 0.37 15.55 8.76
C MET A 135 1.63 16.06 9.46
N LYS A 136 2.11 15.27 10.43
CA LYS A 136 3.45 15.42 11.00
C LYS A 136 4.25 14.18 10.68
N LEU A 137 5.34 14.35 9.94
CA LEU A 137 6.31 13.30 9.69
C LEU A 137 7.48 13.52 10.64
N LEU A 138 7.61 12.63 11.63
CA LEU A 138 8.56 12.79 12.72
C LEU A 138 9.55 11.62 12.72
N PRO A 139 10.79 11.84 13.17
CA PRO A 139 11.64 10.75 13.58
C PRO A 139 10.93 9.84 14.59
N VAL A 140 11.19 8.54 14.52
CA VAL A 140 10.74 7.62 15.58
C VAL A 140 11.59 7.85 16.85
N PRO A 141 11.08 7.49 18.04
CA PRO A 141 11.86 7.57 19.28
C PRO A 141 13.22 6.85 19.18
N THR A 142 14.22 7.37 19.90
CA THR A 142 15.61 6.88 19.84
C THR A 142 15.73 5.39 20.15
N ASP A 143 14.98 4.90 21.14
CA ASP A 143 14.93 3.48 21.52
C ASP A 143 14.45 2.59 20.37
N GLU A 144 13.54 3.07 19.51
CA GLU A 144 13.16 2.36 18.30
C GLU A 144 14.17 2.52 17.18
N MET A 145 14.74 3.71 17.01
CA MET A 145 15.79 3.94 15.98
C MET A 145 16.98 3.01 16.17
N GLU A 146 17.45 2.81 17.41
CA GLU A 146 18.62 1.98 17.73
C GLU A 146 18.43 0.48 17.48
N LYS A 147 17.19 0.00 17.37
CA LYS A 147 16.90 -1.40 17.04
C LYS A 147 17.19 -1.75 15.58
N HIS A 148 17.32 -0.74 14.71
CA HIS A 148 17.39 -0.94 13.26
C HIS A 148 18.55 -0.18 12.65
N LYS A 149 19.12 -0.71 11.56
CA LYS A 149 20.01 0.06 10.70
C LYS A 149 19.18 1.03 9.85
N ILE A 150 19.06 2.27 10.30
CA ILE A 150 18.35 3.33 9.58
C ILE A 150 19.07 3.66 8.26
N LEU A 151 18.30 3.78 7.18
CA LEU A 151 18.79 4.28 5.90
C LEU A 151 19.21 5.75 6.06
N LYS A 152 20.45 6.10 5.72
CA LYS A 152 20.94 7.48 5.83
C LYS A 152 20.21 8.36 4.83
N SER A 153 19.45 9.31 5.34
CA SER A 153 18.50 10.12 4.56
C SER A 153 18.09 11.38 5.30
N SER A 154 17.67 12.38 4.54
CA SER A 154 16.92 13.53 5.02
C SER A 154 15.49 13.53 4.50
N ILE A 155 14.60 14.22 5.21
CA ILE A 155 13.24 14.48 4.77
C ILE A 155 12.95 15.98 4.80
N GLU A 156 12.34 16.49 3.74
CA GLU A 156 12.01 17.91 3.60
C GLU A 156 10.54 18.04 3.20
N GLU A 157 9.82 18.96 3.84
CA GLU A 157 8.49 19.39 3.39
C GLU A 157 8.63 20.41 2.27
N THR A 158 8.34 20.01 1.03
CA THR A 158 8.55 20.88 -0.14
C THR A 158 7.31 21.70 -0.50
N LYS A 159 6.14 21.26 -0.03
CA LYS A 159 4.84 21.95 -0.08
C LYS A 159 4.03 21.52 1.16
N PRO A 160 2.99 22.26 1.57
CA PRO A 160 2.18 21.88 2.72
C PRO A 160 1.77 20.41 2.67
N TYR A 161 2.23 19.65 3.67
CA TYR A 161 1.97 18.24 3.89
C TYR A 161 2.44 17.30 2.78
N PHE A 162 3.43 17.74 1.99
CA PHE A 162 4.09 16.95 0.96
C PHE A 162 5.59 16.90 1.25
N PHE A 163 6.10 15.70 1.50
CA PHE A 163 7.49 15.50 1.91
C PHE A 163 8.27 14.70 0.87
N GLU A 164 9.53 15.07 0.68
CA GLU A 164 10.49 14.35 -0.14
C GLU A 164 11.57 13.72 0.73
N TYR A 165 11.81 12.42 0.53
CA TYR A 165 12.81 11.63 1.24
C TYR A 165 14.05 11.47 0.36
N THR A 166 15.17 12.07 0.77
CA THR A 166 16.40 12.18 -0.02
C THR A 166 17.50 11.32 0.57
N LEU A 167 18.22 10.57 -0.27
CA LEU A 167 19.33 9.73 0.16
C LEU A 167 20.54 10.53 0.62
N GLU A 168 21.19 10.09 1.69
CA GLU A 168 22.48 10.62 2.16
C GLU A 168 23.63 9.62 2.01
N GLU A 169 23.35 8.47 1.41
CA GLU A 169 24.31 7.43 1.02
C GLU A 169 23.98 6.85 -0.36
N ASP A 170 24.97 6.25 -1.01
CA ASP A 170 24.77 5.54 -2.26
C ASP A 170 24.08 4.19 -2.01
N LEU A 171 23.15 3.82 -2.88
CA LEU A 171 22.54 2.50 -2.90
C LEU A 171 22.92 1.76 -4.19
N VAL A 172 23.14 0.45 -4.06
CA VAL A 172 23.38 -0.45 -5.19
C VAL A 172 22.42 -1.62 -5.09
N PHE A 173 21.81 -2.00 -6.21
CA PHE A 173 20.91 -3.15 -6.31
C PHE A 173 21.32 -4.04 -7.47
N ALA A 174 21.45 -5.34 -7.23
CA ALA A 174 21.53 -6.32 -8.31
C ALA A 174 20.19 -6.39 -9.09
N PRO A 175 20.16 -6.94 -10.32
CA PRO A 175 18.93 -7.14 -11.06
C PRO A 175 17.89 -7.93 -10.25
N GLY A 176 16.66 -7.42 -10.13
CA GLY A 176 15.59 -8.07 -9.37
C GLY A 176 15.76 -8.07 -7.85
N GLU A 177 16.83 -7.45 -7.32
CA GLU A 177 17.09 -7.43 -5.88
C GLU A 177 16.06 -6.58 -5.14
N GLN A 178 15.61 -7.11 -4.00
CA GLN A 178 14.76 -6.41 -3.04
C GLN A 178 15.54 -6.15 -1.76
N LYS A 179 15.52 -4.91 -1.27
CA LYS A 179 16.07 -4.54 0.05
C LYS A 179 15.00 -3.85 0.89
N VAL A 180 14.93 -4.20 2.16
CA VAL A 180 14.03 -3.56 3.13
C VAL A 180 14.83 -2.56 3.95
N TYR A 181 14.31 -1.34 4.08
CA TYR A 181 14.94 -0.25 4.80
C TYR A 181 14.01 0.29 5.88
N ALA A 182 14.57 0.48 7.07
CA ALA A 182 13.98 1.31 8.10
C ALA A 182 14.16 2.79 7.72
N THR A 183 13.07 3.55 7.60
CA THR A 183 13.17 4.96 7.16
C THR A 183 13.66 5.88 8.28
N GLY A 184 13.41 5.49 9.53
CA GLY A 184 13.65 6.32 10.72
C GLY A 184 12.49 7.24 11.06
N TYR A 185 11.41 7.22 10.28
CA TYR A 185 10.27 8.13 10.42
C TYR A 185 8.97 7.39 10.71
N ARG A 186 8.03 8.11 11.34
CA ARG A 186 6.64 7.73 11.54
C ARG A 186 5.71 8.85 11.09
N SER A 187 4.53 8.47 10.59
CA SER A 187 3.52 9.41 10.09
C SER A 187 2.40 9.59 11.11
N LEU A 188 2.22 10.80 11.62
CA LEU A 188 1.09 11.19 12.47
C LEU A 188 0.10 11.99 11.62
N ILE A 189 -1.13 11.51 11.54
CA ILE A 189 -2.15 12.05 10.63
C ILE A 189 -3.51 12.16 11.31
N ASN A 190 -4.35 13.04 10.76
CA ASN A 190 -5.70 13.29 11.26
C ASN A 190 -6.67 12.13 10.99
N GLU A 191 -7.84 12.18 11.62
CA GLU A 191 -8.88 11.18 11.38
C GLU A 191 -9.35 11.21 9.92
N ASN A 192 -9.73 10.05 9.38
CA ASN A 192 -10.23 9.92 8.00
C ASN A 192 -9.20 10.26 6.90
N THR A 193 -7.91 10.27 7.24
CA THR A 193 -6.82 10.37 6.27
C THR A 193 -5.89 9.16 6.33
N TRP A 194 -5.13 8.96 5.27
CA TRP A 194 -4.07 7.97 5.17
C TRP A 194 -2.86 8.57 4.48
N THR A 195 -1.67 8.00 4.70
CA THR A 195 -0.45 8.47 4.06
C THR A 195 -0.06 7.55 2.92
N ALA A 196 0.14 8.14 1.74
CA ALA A 196 0.70 7.49 0.57
C ALA A 196 2.21 7.70 0.54
N VAL A 197 2.96 6.60 0.40
CA VAL A 197 4.40 6.62 0.09
C VAL A 197 4.59 6.16 -1.34
N LYS A 198 5.20 6.99 -2.18
CA LYS A 198 5.44 6.69 -3.60
C LYS A 198 6.91 6.83 -3.94
N ILE A 199 7.36 6.12 -4.95
CA ILE A 199 8.69 6.35 -5.54
C ILE A 199 8.72 7.73 -6.20
N HIS A 200 9.75 8.50 -5.91
CA HIS A 200 9.96 9.81 -6.51
C HIS A 200 10.28 9.69 -8.01
N ASN A 201 9.95 10.72 -8.79
CA ASN A 201 10.11 10.68 -10.24
C ASN A 201 11.56 10.46 -10.71
N ASP A 202 12.55 10.92 -9.95
CA ASP A 202 13.99 10.77 -10.25
C ASP A 202 14.42 9.30 -10.43
N VAL A 203 13.73 8.37 -9.77
CA VAL A 203 14.03 6.92 -9.81
C VAL A 203 12.88 6.08 -10.37
N LYS A 204 11.76 6.71 -10.75
CA LYS A 204 10.58 6.03 -11.30
C LYS A 204 10.93 5.30 -12.60
N GLY A 205 10.42 4.08 -12.74
CA GLY A 205 10.70 3.21 -13.89
C GLY A 205 11.97 2.36 -13.75
N LYS A 206 12.82 2.62 -12.75
CA LYS A 206 13.99 1.78 -12.41
C LYS A 206 13.76 1.03 -11.09
N LEU A 207 13.26 1.76 -10.10
CA LEU A 207 12.98 1.28 -8.76
C LEU A 207 11.48 1.32 -8.47
N ILE A 208 11.00 0.36 -7.69
CA ILE A 208 9.63 0.35 -7.17
C ILE A 208 9.63 0.10 -5.66
N LEU A 209 8.52 0.46 -4.99
CA LEU A 209 8.17 -0.18 -3.73
C LEU A 209 7.64 -1.59 -4.02
N ALA A 210 8.00 -2.60 -3.24
CA ALA A 210 7.55 -3.99 -3.44
C ALA A 210 6.01 -4.12 -3.40
N ASN A 211 5.35 -3.24 -2.65
CA ASN A 211 3.89 -3.09 -2.57
C ASN A 211 3.35 -1.89 -3.37
N GLN A 212 4.17 -1.33 -4.27
CA GLN A 212 3.88 -0.29 -5.26
C GLN A 212 3.59 1.10 -4.68
N THR A 213 2.61 1.20 -3.79
CA THR A 213 2.36 2.38 -2.96
C THR A 213 2.35 1.94 -1.49
N GLY A 214 3.13 2.62 -0.66
CA GLY A 214 3.02 2.49 0.79
C GLY A 214 1.69 3.08 1.25
N VAL A 215 0.83 2.24 1.81
CA VAL A 215 -0.43 2.66 2.46
C VAL A 215 -0.17 2.63 3.96
N ILE A 216 -0.21 3.80 4.60
CA ILE A 216 0.00 3.93 6.04
C ILE A 216 -1.29 4.44 6.67
N ASP A 217 -1.86 3.59 7.51
CA ASP A 217 -3.07 3.87 8.28
C ASP A 217 -2.75 4.73 9.51
N ARG A 218 -3.70 5.56 9.93
CA ARG A 218 -3.55 6.46 11.07
C ARG A 218 -3.14 5.74 12.35
N ASP A 219 -3.78 4.60 12.62
CA ASP A 219 -3.56 3.86 13.86
C ASP A 219 -2.22 3.14 13.92
N TYR A 220 -1.42 3.13 12.83
CA TYR A 220 -0.09 2.56 12.83
C TYR A 220 0.89 3.33 13.73
N ALA A 221 0.75 4.66 13.82
CA ALA A 221 1.62 5.51 14.62
C ALA A 221 1.63 5.20 16.13
N PHE A 222 0.59 4.49 16.61
CA PHE A 222 0.37 4.18 18.03
C PHE A 222 0.61 2.71 18.36
N THR A 223 1.26 1.98 17.46
CA THR A 223 1.65 0.58 17.68
C THR A 223 2.94 0.45 18.47
N GLY A 224 3.30 -0.76 18.90
CA GLY A 224 4.44 -1.00 19.79
C GLY A 224 5.82 -0.59 19.24
N ASN A 225 5.96 -0.41 17.92
CA ASN A 225 7.17 0.14 17.28
C ASN A 225 7.02 1.62 16.90
N TYR A 226 6.09 2.33 17.56
CA TYR A 226 5.78 3.75 17.31
C TYR A 226 5.36 4.08 15.87
N GLY A 227 4.91 3.08 15.10
CA GLY A 227 4.61 3.24 13.67
C GLY A 227 5.84 3.55 12.82
N HIS A 228 7.01 3.05 13.21
CA HIS A 228 8.22 3.14 12.40
C HIS A 228 7.98 2.57 11.02
N CYS A 229 8.20 3.39 10.01
CA CYS A 229 7.89 3.02 8.64
C CYS A 229 9.06 2.28 8.01
N PHE A 230 8.73 1.16 7.37
CA PHE A 230 9.66 0.37 6.59
C PHE A 230 9.22 0.38 5.14
N VAL A 231 10.21 0.46 4.24
CA VAL A 231 9.98 0.41 2.80
C VAL A 231 10.81 -0.72 2.21
N ALA A 232 10.25 -1.45 1.26
CA ALA A 232 10.98 -2.45 0.50
C ALA A 232 11.15 -1.94 -0.94
N LEU A 233 12.39 -1.75 -1.36
CA LEU A 233 12.74 -1.24 -2.66
C LEU A 233 13.19 -2.39 -3.56
N VAL A 234 12.67 -2.44 -4.78
CA VAL A 234 12.98 -3.49 -5.76
C VAL A 234 13.54 -2.87 -7.03
N ASN A 235 14.69 -3.36 -7.47
CA ASN A 235 15.22 -3.07 -8.80
C ASN A 235 14.50 -3.94 -9.84
N LEU A 236 13.62 -3.34 -10.64
CA LEU A 236 12.92 -4.07 -11.72
C LEU A 236 13.73 -4.19 -13.01
N THR A 237 14.90 -3.56 -13.07
CA THR A 237 15.74 -3.62 -14.26
C THR A 237 16.50 -4.94 -14.33
N ASN A 238 16.94 -5.31 -15.52
CA ASN A 238 17.79 -6.47 -15.77
C ASN A 238 19.29 -6.17 -15.61
N LYS A 239 19.63 -5.04 -14.98
CA LYS A 239 21.02 -4.58 -14.77
C LYS A 239 21.20 -4.13 -13.33
N GLU A 240 22.46 -4.05 -12.91
CA GLU A 240 22.79 -3.39 -11.66
C GLU A 240 22.28 -1.93 -11.68
N LEU A 241 21.62 -1.53 -10.61
CA LEU A 241 21.10 -0.18 -10.43
C LEU A 241 21.87 0.50 -9.31
N LYS A 242 22.58 1.58 -9.66
CA LYS A 242 23.23 2.48 -8.69
C LYS A 242 22.37 3.73 -8.53
N ILE A 243 22.14 4.13 -7.29
CA ILE A 243 21.41 5.35 -6.93
C ILE A 243 22.34 6.16 -6.04
N SER A 244 22.73 7.33 -6.52
CA SER A 244 23.70 8.17 -5.81
C SER A 244 23.06 8.90 -4.62
N LYS A 245 23.89 9.17 -3.62
CA LYS A 245 23.62 10.17 -2.58
C LYS A 245 23.08 11.47 -3.20
N GLY A 246 22.12 12.08 -2.52
CA GLY A 246 21.41 13.28 -2.97
C GLY A 246 20.20 13.01 -3.86
N THR A 247 19.97 11.76 -4.26
CA THR A 247 18.77 11.40 -5.05
C THR A 247 17.52 11.46 -4.17
N LYS A 248 16.48 12.15 -4.63
CA LYS A 248 15.13 12.10 -4.05
C LYS A 248 14.53 10.73 -4.38
N LEU A 249 14.28 9.93 -3.35
CA LEU A 249 13.93 8.52 -3.51
C LEU A 249 12.42 8.28 -3.43
N MET A 250 11.75 8.96 -2.50
CA MET A 250 10.32 8.76 -2.24
C MET A 250 9.62 10.07 -1.89
N THR A 251 8.31 10.08 -2.08
CA THR A 251 7.43 11.15 -1.61
C THR A 251 6.42 10.62 -0.62
N TRP A 252 6.01 11.49 0.29
CA TRP A 252 4.98 11.22 1.29
C TRP A 252 3.94 12.31 1.25
N SER A 253 2.67 11.91 1.15
CA SER A 253 1.56 12.85 1.21
C SER A 253 0.33 12.14 1.76
N THR A 254 -0.49 12.88 2.47
CA THR A 254 -1.78 12.40 2.96
C THR A 254 -2.88 12.57 1.94
N GLU A 255 -3.92 11.76 2.07
CA GLU A 255 -5.17 11.92 1.34
C GLU A 255 -6.34 11.58 2.28
N LYS A 256 -7.49 12.21 2.06
CA LYS A 256 -8.74 11.76 2.68
C LYS A 256 -9.13 10.37 2.16
N TYR A 257 -9.67 9.52 3.02
CA TYR A 257 -10.38 8.31 2.62
C TYR A 257 -11.85 8.39 3.00
N TYR A 258 -12.67 7.60 2.31
CA TYR A 258 -14.11 7.48 2.54
C TYR A 258 -14.48 6.04 2.90
N VAL A 259 -15.61 5.88 3.60
CA VAL A 259 -16.16 4.57 3.98
C VAL A 259 -17.61 4.44 3.52
N PHE A 260 -18.11 3.21 3.43
CA PHE A 260 -19.53 2.97 3.16
C PHE A 260 -20.42 3.55 4.26
N GLU A 261 -21.63 3.98 3.89
CA GLU A 261 -22.65 4.45 4.83
C GLU A 261 -23.00 3.37 5.86
N ASN A 262 -23.19 2.14 5.39
CA ASN A 262 -23.57 0.97 6.22
C ASN A 262 -22.37 0.09 6.57
N GLU A 263 -21.18 0.68 6.73
CA GLU A 263 -19.96 -0.04 7.07
C GLU A 263 -20.09 -0.76 8.43
N VAL A 264 -19.85 -2.08 8.43
CA VAL A 264 -19.61 -2.84 9.67
C VAL A 264 -18.22 -2.49 10.20
N LYS A 265 -18.18 -1.77 11.33
CA LYS A 265 -16.93 -1.33 11.97
C LYS A 265 -16.13 -2.52 12.54
N SER A 266 -14.81 -2.38 12.53
CA SER A 266 -13.91 -3.38 13.10
C SER A 266 -13.61 -3.03 14.55
N ASN A 267 -14.03 -3.88 15.49
CA ASN A 267 -13.69 -3.69 16.91
C ASN A 267 -12.22 -4.02 17.26
N LYS A 268 -11.35 -4.18 16.26
CA LYS A 268 -9.93 -4.54 16.46
C LYS A 268 -9.06 -3.29 16.56
N LYS A 269 -8.16 -3.31 17.54
CA LYS A 269 -7.05 -2.34 17.64
C LYS A 269 -5.83 -2.87 16.89
N ARG A 270 -5.09 -1.97 16.24
CA ARG A 270 -3.80 -2.31 15.65
C ARG A 270 -2.75 -2.49 16.74
N LEU A 271 -2.00 -3.59 16.68
CA LEU A 271 -0.93 -3.90 17.64
C LEU A 271 0.47 -3.70 17.06
N GLY A 272 0.63 -3.82 15.75
CA GLY A 272 1.93 -3.75 15.07
C GLY A 272 1.81 -3.58 13.56
N GLY A 273 2.95 -3.67 12.88
CA GLY A 273 3.07 -3.60 11.43
C GLY A 273 4.37 -4.24 10.95
N ILE A 274 4.92 -3.72 9.85
CA ILE A 274 6.21 -4.20 9.33
C ILE A 274 7.32 -3.76 10.28
N GLY A 275 8.22 -4.68 10.63
CA GLY A 275 9.30 -4.42 11.57
C GLY A 275 8.92 -4.66 13.04
N SER A 276 7.65 -4.95 13.35
CA SER A 276 7.27 -5.42 14.69
C SER A 276 7.76 -6.86 14.89
N THR A 277 8.51 -7.09 15.97
CA THR A 277 8.78 -8.42 16.53
C THR A 277 7.52 -8.90 17.24
N ASN A 278 6.88 -9.96 16.75
CA ASN A 278 5.94 -10.74 17.56
C ASN A 278 6.70 -11.74 18.42
#